data_AF-A0A8S0G3H2-F1
#
_entry.id   AF-A0A8S0G3H2-F1
#
_cell.length_a   1.000
_cell.length_b   1.000
_cell.length_c   1.000
_cell.angle_alpha   90.00
_cell.angle_beta   90.00
_cell.angle_gamma   90.00
#
_symmetry.space_group_name_H-M   'P 1'
#
loop_
_entity.id
_entity.type
_entity.pdbx_description
1 polymer ?
#
loop_
_entity_poly.entity_id
_entity_poly.type
_entity_poly.pdbx_seq_one_letter_code
_entity_poly.pdbx_strand_id
1 'polypeptide(L)'
;MFTPYLIKDTEVVDKDGKKQTLKIGYIGVVPPQIMGWDKANLSGKVTVNDITETVRKYVPEMREKGADLVVVLAHSGLSADPYKVMAENSVYYLSEIPGVDAIMFGHAHAVFPSKDFADIEGADIAKGTLNGVPAVMPGMWGDHLGVVDFTTQ
;
A
#
# COMPACT_ATOMS: atom_id res chain seq x y z
N MET A 1 1.22 17.43 -12.58
CA MET A 1 1.77 16.07 -12.35
C MET A 1 2.04 15.96 -10.86
N PHE A 2 1.65 14.85 -10.22
CA PHE A 2 1.82 14.65 -8.78
C PHE A 2 3.21 14.08 -8.47
N THR A 3 3.67 14.24 -7.23
CA THR A 3 4.89 13.60 -6.75
C THR A 3 4.63 12.09 -6.62
N PRO A 4 5.40 11.21 -7.29
CA PRO A 4 5.11 9.77 -7.31
C PRO A 4 5.32 9.10 -5.95
N TYR A 5 6.30 9.57 -5.17
CA TYR A 5 6.57 9.10 -3.82
C TYR A 5 7.30 10.19 -3.01
N LEU A 6 7.34 10.02 -1.68
CA LEU A 6 8.10 10.85 -0.74
C LEU A 6 9.02 9.96 0.10
N ILE A 7 10.29 10.31 0.25
CA ILE A 7 11.15 9.72 1.29
C ILE A 7 11.34 10.77 2.36
N LYS A 8 10.97 10.43 3.59
CA LYS A 8 10.96 11.36 4.73
C LYS A 8 11.89 10.87 5.83
N ASP A 9 12.86 11.70 6.18
CA ASP A 9 13.68 11.54 7.38
C ASP A 9 12.78 11.70 8.62
N THR A 10 12.77 10.68 9.47
CA THR A 10 11.89 10.58 10.63
C THR A 10 12.75 10.22 11.84
N GLU A 11 12.86 11.16 12.79
CA GLU A 11 13.50 10.87 14.07
C GLU A 11 12.63 9.89 14.87
N VAL A 12 13.23 8.77 15.28
CA VAL A 12 12.64 7.77 16.16
C VAL A 12 13.56 7.53 17.35
N VAL A 13 13.04 6.89 18.40
CA VAL A 13 13.82 6.51 19.58
C VAL A 13 13.86 4.99 19.65
N ASP A 14 15.06 4.42 19.70
CA ASP A 14 15.23 2.97 19.83
C ASP A 14 14.96 2.48 21.26
N LYS A 15 14.99 1.16 21.45
CA LYS A 15 14.75 0.50 22.75
C LYS A 15 15.76 0.87 23.84
N ASP A 16 16.93 1.40 23.48
CA ASP A 16 17.98 1.83 24.40
C ASP A 16 17.87 3.35 24.69
N GLY A 17 16.84 4.02 24.16
CA GLY A 17 16.57 5.45 24.36
C GLY A 17 17.39 6.36 23.45
N LYS A 18 18.08 5.83 22.42
CA LYS A 18 18.89 6.65 21.50
C LYS A 18 18.03 7.11 20.33
N LYS A 19 18.29 8.34 19.89
CA LYS A 19 17.70 8.88 18.67
C LYS A 19 18.31 8.22 17.44
N GLN A 20 17.46 7.79 16.53
CA GLN A 20 17.81 7.28 15.21
C GLN A 20 17.04 8.08 14.15
N THR A 21 17.57 8.16 12.93
CA THR A 21 16.84 8.73 11.79
C THR A 21 16.50 7.61 10.83
N LEU A 22 15.20 7.36 10.64
CA LEU A 22 14.69 6.44 9.63
C LEU A 22 14.19 7.20 8.41
N LYS A 23 14.56 6.72 7.22
CA LYS A 23 14.07 7.22 5.93
C LYS A 23 12.85 6.41 5.50
N ILE A 24 11.67 6.95 5.75
CA ILE A 24 10.41 6.27 5.42
C ILE A 24 9.91 6.75 4.05
N GLY A 25 9.87 5.84 3.09
CA GLY A 25 9.31 6.02 1.77
C GLY A 25 7.79 5.80 1.75
N TYR A 26 7.05 6.70 1.11
CA TYR A 26 5.60 6.62 0.91
C TYR A 26 5.28 6.72 -0.57
N ILE A 27 4.54 5.75 -1.11
CA ILE A 27 4.07 5.76 -2.50
C ILE A 27 2.55 5.62 -2.54
N GLY A 28 1.89 6.50 -3.29
CA GLY A 28 0.43 6.52 -3.43
C GLY A 28 -0.04 5.96 -4.76
N VAL A 29 -1.12 5.18 -4.74
CA VAL A 29 -1.76 4.64 -5.94
C VAL A 29 -3.29 4.72 -5.87
N VAL A 30 -3.92 4.85 -7.04
CA VAL A 30 -5.38 5.04 -7.22
C VAL A 30 -5.88 4.11 -8.33
N PRO A 31 -7.17 3.69 -8.34
CA PRO A 31 -7.66 2.77 -9.35
C PRO A 31 -7.62 3.41 -10.74
N PRO A 32 -7.12 2.70 -11.78
CA PRO A 32 -7.13 3.22 -13.15
C PRO A 32 -8.54 3.53 -13.68
N GLN A 33 -9.56 2.93 -13.05
CA GLN A 33 -10.97 3.13 -13.35
C GLN A 33 -11.45 4.56 -13.16
N ILE A 34 -10.70 5.46 -12.49
CA ILE A 34 -11.03 6.89 -12.47
C ILE A 34 -11.17 7.48 -13.86
N MET A 35 -10.47 6.93 -14.87
CA MET A 35 -10.61 7.35 -16.27
C MET A 35 -12.00 7.06 -16.85
N GLY A 36 -12.71 6.08 -16.29
CA GLY A 36 -14.12 5.80 -16.58
C GLY A 36 -15.05 6.59 -15.66
N TRP A 37 -14.83 6.54 -14.35
CA TRP A 37 -15.69 7.17 -13.34
C TRP A 37 -15.77 8.69 -13.50
N ASP A 38 -14.65 9.34 -13.81
CA ASP A 38 -14.52 10.79 -13.90
C ASP A 38 -14.07 11.25 -15.30
N LYS A 39 -14.54 10.52 -16.31
CA LYS A 39 -14.16 10.71 -17.73
C LYS A 39 -14.27 12.16 -18.18
N ALA A 40 -15.34 12.87 -17.79
CA ALA A 40 -15.59 14.25 -18.19
C ALA A 40 -14.46 15.20 -17.72
N ASN A 41 -13.89 14.92 -16.54
CA ASN A 41 -12.84 15.75 -15.97
C ASN A 41 -11.44 15.33 -16.41
N LEU A 42 -11.22 14.04 -16.70
CA LEU A 42 -9.87 13.48 -16.87
C LEU A 42 -9.49 13.15 -18.32
N SER A 43 -10.46 12.81 -19.18
CA SER A 43 -10.18 12.37 -20.55
C SER A 43 -9.43 13.45 -21.35
N GLY A 44 -8.31 13.06 -21.97
CA GLY A 44 -7.44 13.97 -22.72
C GLY A 44 -6.52 14.85 -21.86
N LYS A 45 -6.60 14.77 -20.53
CA LYS A 45 -5.75 15.52 -19.60
C LYS A 45 -4.74 14.65 -18.88
N VAL A 46 -5.14 13.42 -18.52
CA VAL A 46 -4.29 12.45 -17.82
C VAL A 46 -4.53 11.04 -18.36
N THR A 47 -3.58 10.16 -18.07
CA THR A 47 -3.75 8.70 -18.07
C THR A 47 -3.40 8.17 -16.69
N VAL A 48 -3.84 6.95 -16.38
CA VAL A 48 -3.51 6.26 -15.13
C VAL A 48 -2.94 4.91 -15.50
N ASN A 49 -1.78 4.60 -14.92
CA ASN A 49 -1.09 3.33 -15.15
C ASN A 49 -1.59 2.27 -14.17
N ASP A 50 -1.28 1.01 -14.45
CA ASP A 50 -1.56 -0.09 -13.53
C ASP A 50 -0.88 0.12 -12.16
N ILE A 51 -1.59 -0.25 -11.10
CA ILE A 51 -1.15 -0.09 -9.71
C ILE A 51 0.10 -0.92 -9.43
N THR A 52 0.05 -2.21 -9.75
CA THR A 52 1.10 -3.19 -9.45
C THR A 52 2.36 -2.90 -10.24
N GLU A 53 2.25 -2.59 -11.53
CA GLU A 53 3.38 -2.19 -12.37
C GLU A 53 4.03 -0.91 -11.89
N THR A 54 3.22 0.08 -11.47
CA THR A 54 3.75 1.36 -10.96
C THR A 54 4.53 1.17 -9.66
N VAL A 55 3.99 0.41 -8.69
CA VAL A 55 4.69 0.15 -7.43
C VAL A 55 5.95 -0.68 -7.68
N ARG A 56 5.88 -1.72 -8.52
CA ARG A 56 7.03 -2.56 -8.87
C ARG A 56 8.15 -1.76 -9.52
N LYS A 57 7.82 -0.72 -10.29
CA LYS A 57 8.79 0.20 -10.88
C LYS A 57 9.47 1.09 -9.84
N TYR A 58 8.72 1.70 -8.94
CA TYR A 58 9.23 2.75 -8.05
C TYR A 58 9.83 2.23 -6.74
N VAL A 59 9.43 1.04 -6.25
CA VAL A 59 10.00 0.46 -5.03
C VAL A 59 11.53 0.32 -5.12
N PRO A 60 12.13 -0.24 -6.19
CA PRO A 60 13.59 -0.29 -6.33
C PRO A 60 14.24 1.10 -6.33
N GLU A 61 13.64 2.08 -7.00
CA GLU A 61 14.14 3.46 -7.04
C GLU A 61 14.12 4.12 -5.64
N MET A 62 13.06 3.89 -4.86
CA MET A 62 12.96 4.39 -3.48
C MET A 62 14.04 3.77 -2.59
N ARG A 63 14.28 2.46 -2.72
CA ARG A 63 15.34 1.75 -1.99
C ARG A 63 16.73 2.26 -2.37
N GLU A 64 17.00 2.45 -3.66
CA GLU A 64 18.27 3.01 -4.14
C GLU A 64 18.51 4.43 -3.60
N LYS A 65 17.44 5.22 -3.45
CA LYS A 65 17.48 6.56 -2.83
C LYS A 65 17.52 6.55 -1.29
N GLY A 66 17.68 5.37 -0.68
CA GLY A 66 17.93 5.20 0.74
C GLY A 66 16.70 5.04 1.61
N ALA A 67 15.55 4.62 1.06
CA ALA A 67 14.39 4.30 1.90
C ALA A 67 14.66 3.04 2.76
N ASP A 68 14.69 3.22 4.07
CA ASP A 68 14.79 2.13 5.06
C ASP A 68 13.49 1.33 5.13
N LEU A 69 12.36 2.02 4.95
CA LEU A 69 11.02 1.43 4.85
C LEU A 69 10.28 2.00 3.63
N VAL A 70 9.41 1.19 3.03
CA VAL A 70 8.50 1.56 1.93
C VAL A 70 7.07 1.19 2.31
N VAL A 71 6.26 2.21 2.53
CA VAL A 71 4.84 2.12 2.86
C VAL A 71 4.02 2.47 1.62
N VAL A 72 3.20 1.53 1.18
CA VAL A 72 2.28 1.73 0.05
C VAL A 72 0.95 2.25 0.58
N LEU A 73 0.52 3.40 0.07
CA LEU A 73 -0.78 4.02 0.34
C LEU A 73 -1.71 3.70 -0.85
N ALA A 74 -2.43 2.59 -0.75
CA ALA A 74 -3.24 2.08 -1.85
C ALA A 74 -4.72 2.42 -1.67
N HIS A 75 -5.25 3.37 -2.45
CA HIS A 75 -6.70 3.48 -2.60
C HIS A 75 -7.20 2.37 -3.53
N SER A 76 -7.17 1.13 -3.07
CA SER A 76 -7.50 -0.07 -3.84
C SER A 76 -7.87 -1.18 -2.87
N GLY A 77 -8.83 -2.01 -3.23
CA GLY A 77 -9.26 -3.13 -2.39
C GLY A 77 -8.37 -4.37 -2.55
N LEU A 78 -8.77 -5.44 -1.86
CA LEU A 78 -8.13 -6.74 -1.89
C LEU A 78 -8.96 -7.73 -2.73
N SER A 79 -8.33 -8.32 -3.76
CA SER A 79 -8.84 -9.47 -4.52
C SER A 79 -7.72 -10.48 -4.71
N ALA A 80 -8.05 -11.78 -4.61
CA ALA A 80 -7.15 -12.90 -4.86
C ALA A 80 -7.38 -13.53 -6.25
N ASP A 81 -8.13 -12.87 -7.12
CA ASP A 81 -8.28 -13.30 -8.51
C ASP A 81 -6.90 -13.35 -9.22
N PRO A 82 -6.76 -14.11 -10.32
CA PRO A 82 -5.55 -14.04 -11.13
C PRO A 82 -5.28 -12.59 -11.59
N TYR A 83 -4.04 -12.14 -11.43
CA TYR A 83 -3.62 -10.79 -11.80
C TYR A 83 -4.01 -10.45 -13.24
N LYS A 84 -4.61 -9.27 -13.41
CA LYS A 84 -4.88 -8.64 -14.70
C LYS A 84 -4.41 -7.20 -14.63
N VAL A 85 -3.72 -6.78 -15.69
CA VAL A 85 -3.30 -5.39 -15.85
C VAL A 85 -4.53 -4.49 -15.78
N MET A 86 -4.40 -3.37 -15.07
CA MET A 86 -5.46 -2.42 -14.71
C MET A 86 -6.47 -2.92 -13.66
N ALA A 87 -6.11 -3.90 -12.83
CA ALA A 87 -6.98 -4.37 -11.76
C ALA A 87 -7.33 -3.23 -10.78
N GLU A 88 -8.63 -3.08 -10.49
CA GLU A 88 -9.16 -2.08 -9.55
C GLU A 88 -8.73 -2.38 -8.10
N ASN A 89 -8.78 -3.65 -7.72
CA ASN A 89 -8.42 -4.20 -6.41
C ASN A 89 -7.10 -4.96 -6.54
N SER A 90 -6.00 -4.33 -6.16
CA SER A 90 -4.63 -4.78 -6.46
C SER A 90 -3.79 -5.11 -5.22
N VAL A 91 -4.36 -5.05 -4.02
CA VAL A 91 -3.59 -5.21 -2.75
C VAL A 91 -2.89 -6.56 -2.63
N TYR A 92 -3.48 -7.63 -3.16
CA TYR A 92 -2.83 -8.94 -3.18
C TYR A 92 -1.50 -8.90 -3.94
N TYR A 93 -1.51 -8.42 -5.17
CA TYR A 93 -0.31 -8.35 -6.02
C TYR A 93 0.73 -7.36 -5.48
N LEU A 94 0.28 -6.30 -4.79
CA LEU A 94 1.17 -5.36 -4.10
C LEU A 94 1.97 -6.04 -2.99
N SER A 95 1.36 -6.98 -2.26
CA SER A 95 2.04 -7.73 -1.19
C SER A 95 3.10 -8.70 -1.70
N GLU A 96 3.06 -9.07 -2.98
CA GLU A 96 4.06 -9.93 -3.63
C GLU A 96 5.28 -9.14 -4.14
N ILE A 97 5.25 -7.80 -4.09
CA ILE A 97 6.34 -6.96 -4.59
C ILE A 97 7.48 -6.92 -3.56
N PRO A 98 8.69 -7.42 -3.89
CA PRO A 98 9.82 -7.35 -2.99
C PRO A 98 10.16 -5.90 -2.62
N GLY A 99 10.38 -5.66 -1.33
CA GLY A 99 10.74 -4.35 -0.81
C GLY A 99 9.57 -3.46 -0.40
N VAL A 100 8.32 -3.92 -0.51
CA VAL A 100 7.16 -3.32 0.18
C VAL A 100 7.14 -3.81 1.63
N ASP A 101 7.13 -2.89 2.60
CA ASP A 101 7.14 -3.24 4.04
C ASP A 101 5.77 -3.14 4.69
N ALA A 102 4.87 -2.27 4.20
CA ALA A 102 3.48 -2.20 4.63
C ALA A 102 2.55 -1.72 3.52
N ILE A 103 1.28 -2.10 3.64
CA ILE A 103 0.22 -1.65 2.75
C ILE A 103 -0.93 -1.05 3.59
N MET A 104 -1.08 0.26 3.51
CA MET A 104 -2.23 0.98 4.05
C MET A 104 -3.27 1.11 2.93
N PHE A 105 -4.40 0.42 3.04
CA PHE A 105 -5.36 0.34 1.94
C PHE A 105 -6.81 0.66 2.31
N GLY A 106 -7.68 0.68 1.29
CA GLY A 106 -9.04 1.20 1.37
C GLY A 106 -9.89 0.80 0.17
N HIS A 107 -10.72 1.74 -0.30
CA HIS A 107 -11.62 1.60 -1.48
C HIS A 107 -12.78 0.62 -1.30
N ALA A 108 -12.55 -0.59 -0.81
CA ALA A 108 -13.58 -1.61 -0.68
C ALA A 108 -14.56 -1.40 0.48
N HIS A 109 -14.29 -0.44 1.38
CA HIS A 109 -15.12 -0.13 2.55
C HIS A 109 -15.39 -1.37 3.43
N ALA A 110 -14.39 -2.24 3.58
CA ALA A 110 -14.44 -3.42 4.44
C ALA A 110 -13.36 -3.32 5.53
N VAL A 111 -13.27 -4.32 6.40
CA VAL A 111 -12.26 -4.35 7.47
C VAL A 111 -11.26 -5.46 7.22
N PHE A 112 -9.98 -5.11 7.08
CA PHE A 112 -8.87 -6.06 7.04
C PHE A 112 -7.85 -5.71 8.12
N PRO A 113 -7.36 -6.67 8.91
CA PRO A 113 -7.69 -8.11 8.87
C PRO A 113 -9.08 -8.42 9.45
N SER A 114 -9.78 -9.38 8.85
CA SER A 114 -11.02 -9.95 9.41
C SER A 114 -11.33 -11.31 8.79
N LYS A 115 -12.33 -12.01 9.34
CA LYS A 115 -12.81 -13.30 8.84
C LYS A 115 -13.27 -13.26 7.37
N ASP A 116 -13.65 -12.09 6.87
CA ASP A 116 -14.15 -11.92 5.49
C ASP A 116 -13.05 -12.16 4.46
N PHE A 117 -11.79 -12.12 4.89
CA PHE A 117 -10.60 -12.35 4.06
C PHE A 117 -9.84 -13.63 4.45
N ALA A 118 -10.41 -14.48 5.31
CA ALA A 118 -9.72 -15.67 5.84
C ALA A 118 -9.41 -16.74 4.78
N ASP A 119 -10.19 -16.77 3.69
CA ASP A 119 -10.01 -17.74 2.60
C ASP A 119 -8.99 -17.26 1.54
N ILE A 120 -8.42 -16.05 1.70
CA ILE A 120 -7.37 -15.56 0.80
C ILE A 120 -6.05 -16.23 1.14
N GLU A 121 -5.44 -16.89 0.16
CA GLU A 121 -4.11 -17.48 0.30
C GLU A 121 -3.08 -16.42 0.75
N GLY A 122 -2.19 -16.79 1.67
CA GLY A 122 -1.20 -15.85 2.21
C GLY A 122 -1.74 -14.82 3.20
N ALA A 123 -3.06 -14.74 3.45
CA ALA A 123 -3.61 -13.90 4.50
C ALA A 123 -3.48 -14.57 5.88
N ASP A 124 -2.75 -13.94 6.81
CA ASP A 124 -2.74 -14.30 8.22
C ASP A 124 -3.60 -13.29 8.99
N ILE A 125 -4.86 -13.65 9.23
CA ILE A 125 -5.84 -12.78 9.90
C ILE A 125 -5.44 -12.49 11.36
N ALA A 126 -4.75 -13.43 12.01
CA ALA A 126 -4.32 -13.24 13.39
C ALA A 126 -3.20 -12.21 13.51
N LYS A 127 -2.30 -12.16 12.51
CA LYS A 127 -1.19 -11.20 12.47
C LYS A 127 -1.48 -9.93 11.68
N GLY A 128 -2.53 -9.92 10.85
CA GLY A 128 -2.82 -8.81 9.96
C GLY A 128 -1.83 -8.68 8.80
N THR A 129 -1.36 -9.81 8.28
CA THR A 129 -0.41 -9.81 7.15
C THR A 129 -1.00 -10.48 5.92
N LEU A 130 -0.50 -10.07 4.76
CA LEU A 130 -0.78 -10.67 3.46
C LEU A 130 0.57 -10.99 2.80
N ASN A 131 0.81 -12.26 2.49
CA ASN A 131 2.12 -12.74 2.01
C ASN A 131 3.30 -12.32 2.90
N GLY A 132 3.05 -12.23 4.21
CA GLY A 132 4.04 -11.79 5.20
C GLY A 132 4.19 -10.27 5.35
N VAL A 133 3.57 -9.48 4.48
CA VAL A 133 3.56 -8.01 4.55
C VAL A 133 2.40 -7.53 5.42
N PRO A 134 2.61 -6.72 6.48
CA PRO A 134 1.51 -6.16 7.25
C PRO A 134 0.63 -5.24 6.38
N ALA A 135 -0.68 -5.44 6.45
CA ALA A 135 -1.64 -4.68 5.66
C ALA A 135 -2.89 -4.37 6.50
N VAL A 136 -3.49 -3.20 6.27
CA VAL A 136 -4.68 -2.78 7.01
C VAL A 136 -5.66 -1.98 6.16
N MET A 137 -6.95 -2.30 6.30
CA MET A 137 -8.06 -1.57 5.70
C MET A 137 -9.07 -1.19 6.80
N PRO A 138 -9.11 0.08 7.22
CA PRO A 138 -9.89 0.50 8.38
C PRO A 138 -11.31 0.96 8.01
N GLY A 139 -12.13 0.03 7.52
CA GLY A 139 -13.58 0.24 7.39
C GLY A 139 -13.96 1.41 6.49
N MET A 140 -14.90 2.24 6.96
CA MET A 140 -15.36 3.42 6.24
C MET A 140 -15.79 4.54 7.19
N TRP A 141 -15.73 5.79 6.71
CA TRP A 141 -16.24 6.97 7.41
C TRP A 141 -15.64 7.21 8.81
N GLY A 142 -14.44 6.70 9.06
CA GLY A 142 -13.72 6.89 10.33
C GLY A 142 -14.23 6.00 11.47
N ASP A 143 -14.95 4.92 11.15
CA ASP A 143 -15.40 3.93 12.14
C ASP A 143 -14.24 3.08 12.72
N HIS A 144 -13.11 3.00 12.03
CA HIS A 144 -11.90 2.32 12.45
C HIS A 144 -10.64 3.17 12.22
N LEU A 145 -9.57 2.80 12.92
CA LEU A 145 -8.21 3.30 12.71
C LEU A 145 -7.31 2.12 12.34
N GLY A 146 -6.57 2.24 11.24
CA GLY A 146 -5.59 1.24 10.83
C GLY A 146 -4.27 1.43 11.56
N VAL A 147 -3.77 0.39 12.21
CA VAL A 147 -2.52 0.41 12.99
C VAL A 147 -1.62 -0.72 12.50
N VAL A 148 -0.39 -0.37 12.10
CA VAL A 148 0.66 -1.33 11.74
C VAL A 148 1.85 -1.06 12.64
N ASP A 149 2.30 -2.10 13.33
CA ASP A 149 3.45 -2.05 14.23
C ASP A 149 4.65 -2.75 13.58
N PHE A 150 5.80 -2.08 13.63
CA PHE A 150 7.07 -2.62 13.15
C PHE A 150 8.04 -2.82 14.30
N THR A 151 8.86 -3.86 14.22
CA THR A 151 10.09 -3.99 14.99
C THR A 151 11.25 -4.02 14.02
N THR A 152 12.05 -2.95 14.00
CA THR A 152 13.29 -2.88 13.23
C THR A 152 14.46 -3.33 14.09
N GLN A 153 15.43 -4.03 13.49
CA GLN A 153 16.66 -4.45 14.18
C GLN A 153 17.67 -3.31 14.29
#